data_AF-A0A5E4VQG8-F1
#
_entry.id   AF-A0A5E4VQG8-F1
#
_cell.length_a   1.000
_cell.length_b   1.000
_cell.length_c   1.000
_cell.angle_alpha   90.00
_cell.angle_beta   90.00
_cell.angle_gamma   90.00
#
_symmetry.space_group_name_H-M   'P 1'
#
loop_
_entity.id
_entity.type
_entity.pdbx_description
1 polymer ?
#
loop_
_entity_poly.entity_id
_entity_poly.type
_entity_poly.pdbx_seq_one_letter_code
_entity_poly.pdbx_strand_id
1 'polypeptide(L)'
;MLSQAKILTRSIKRKTLRSKVMLYIMLTFAPWYVLPRHFITPEGRPAFTRHPGLFTSPLTAAAVAKFGAASLFSWIAFNQIKKLPPAGPDAYDMYNHFVSYGAYSFFFLIAFGIYVWAAFEWGFHRVAFHACQRMDLVAHKIPFQYFVLTSAASGLWLALFIHAVAWVMRHSGGNFVAYVHALQAQAMEVQSIAFWAFLGSAYLLQYANRRRAKGISEVYGNSKLIPFLIVATKIALFIMVTFAISYLSSR
;
A
#
# COMPACT_ATOMS: atom_id res chain seq x y z
N MET A 1 33.63 -26.75 -18.15
CA MET A 1 32.46 -26.90 -17.24
C MET A 1 32.17 -25.68 -16.35
N LEU A 2 33.16 -25.03 -15.71
CA LEU A 2 32.93 -23.85 -14.84
C LEU A 2 32.29 -22.62 -15.52
N SER A 3 32.48 -22.46 -16.84
CA SER A 3 31.89 -21.37 -17.64
C SER A 3 30.38 -21.53 -17.79
N GLN A 4 29.89 -22.74 -18.13
CA GLN A 4 28.47 -22.99 -18.32
C GLN A 4 27.68 -22.91 -17.01
N ALA A 5 28.24 -23.38 -15.89
CA ALA A 5 27.61 -23.24 -14.58
C ALA A 5 27.46 -21.76 -14.13
N LYS A 6 28.45 -20.91 -14.44
CA LYS A 6 28.37 -19.45 -14.20
C LYS A 6 27.35 -18.77 -15.11
N ILE A 7 27.20 -19.22 -16.36
CA ILE A 7 26.19 -18.70 -17.30
C ILE A 7 24.78 -19.11 -16.86
N LEU A 8 24.59 -20.37 -16.44
CA LEU A 8 23.29 -20.88 -15.98
C LEU A 8 22.84 -20.17 -14.70
N THR A 9 23.73 -20.02 -13.71
CA THR A 9 23.42 -19.32 -12.45
C THR A 9 23.13 -17.84 -12.67
N ARG A 10 23.83 -17.16 -13.58
CA ARG A 10 23.52 -15.77 -13.98
C ARG A 10 22.17 -15.67 -14.70
N SER A 11 21.82 -16.64 -15.54
CA SER A 11 20.54 -16.70 -16.26
C SER A 11 19.37 -16.92 -15.30
N ILE A 12 19.48 -17.91 -14.41
CA ILE A 12 18.47 -18.21 -13.38
C ILE A 12 18.30 -17.00 -12.46
N LYS A 13 19.39 -16.43 -11.95
CA LYS A 13 19.34 -15.23 -11.10
C LYS A 13 18.65 -14.05 -11.81
N ARG A 14 18.93 -13.81 -13.09
CA ARG A 14 18.22 -12.79 -13.89
C ARG A 14 16.74 -13.10 -14.07
N LYS A 15 16.37 -14.35 -14.31
CA LYS A 15 14.99 -14.78 -14.52
C LYS A 15 14.17 -14.64 -13.23
N THR A 16 14.74 -15.07 -12.09
CA THR A 16 14.11 -14.91 -10.76
C THR A 16 13.94 -13.44 -10.38
N LEU A 17 14.98 -12.61 -10.61
CA LEU A 17 14.94 -11.16 -10.37
C LEU A 17 14.00 -10.38 -11.29
N ARG A 18 13.43 -11.00 -12.33
CA ARG A 18 12.45 -10.38 -13.24
C ARG A 18 11.06 -11.01 -13.11
N SER A 19 10.89 -11.94 -12.18
CA SER A 19 9.62 -12.66 -12.01
C SER A 19 8.57 -11.81 -11.30
N LYS A 20 7.29 -12.03 -11.62
CA LYS A 20 6.17 -11.39 -10.90
C LYS A 20 6.16 -11.76 -9.41
N VAL A 21 6.57 -12.99 -9.07
CA VAL A 21 6.70 -13.47 -7.68
C VAL A 21 7.67 -12.59 -6.88
N MET A 22 8.81 -12.24 -7.48
CA MET A 22 9.76 -11.32 -6.84
C MET A 22 9.14 -9.93 -6.62
N LEU A 23 8.33 -9.43 -7.55
CA LEU A 23 7.60 -8.17 -7.36
C LEU A 23 6.61 -8.24 -6.19
N TYR A 24 5.89 -9.34 -6.02
CA TYR A 24 5.00 -9.55 -4.86
C TYR A 24 5.79 -9.57 -3.55
N ILE A 25 6.86 -10.36 -3.47
CA ILE A 25 7.74 -10.41 -2.30
C ILE A 25 8.28 -9.01 -2.01
N MET A 26 8.76 -8.31 -3.03
CA MET A 26 9.25 -6.95 -2.87
C MET A 26 8.17 -6.00 -2.36
N LEU A 27 6.93 -6.07 -2.85
CA LEU A 27 5.84 -5.22 -2.39
C LEU A 27 5.45 -5.51 -0.95
N THR A 28 5.35 -6.79 -0.59
CA THR A 28 5.03 -7.21 0.77
C THR A 28 6.11 -6.74 1.73
N PHE A 29 7.39 -6.89 1.37
CA PHE A 29 8.51 -6.58 2.26
C PHE A 29 9.11 -5.17 2.09
N ALA A 30 8.67 -4.41 1.09
CA ALA A 30 9.16 -3.06 0.80
C ALA A 30 9.12 -2.12 2.01
N PRO A 31 8.04 -2.08 2.82
CA PRO A 31 7.96 -1.16 3.95
C PRO A 31 9.07 -1.38 4.99
N TRP A 32 9.65 -2.59 5.05
CA TRP A 32 10.75 -2.91 5.95
C TRP A 32 12.11 -2.67 5.34
N TYR A 33 12.34 -2.98 4.06
CA TYR A 33 13.70 -2.98 3.52
C TYR A 33 13.99 -1.84 2.55
N VAL A 34 12.97 -1.14 2.04
CA VAL A 34 13.17 -0.10 1.03
C VAL A 34 13.46 1.24 1.71
N LEU A 35 14.70 1.71 1.55
CA LEU A 35 15.14 3.03 1.98
C LEU A 35 15.44 3.91 0.77
N PRO A 36 15.28 5.24 0.88
CA PRO A 36 15.61 6.17 -0.20
C PRO A 36 17.04 5.99 -0.74
N ARG A 37 18.01 5.77 0.16
CA ARG A 37 19.43 5.58 -0.19
C ARG A 37 19.67 4.46 -1.22
N HIS A 38 18.83 3.42 -1.22
CA HIS A 38 18.95 2.30 -2.17
C HIS A 38 18.78 2.75 -3.63
N PHE A 39 18.09 3.87 -3.84
CA PHE A 39 17.81 4.43 -5.17
C PHE A 39 18.74 5.60 -5.55
N ILE A 40 19.56 6.08 -4.63
CA ILE A 40 20.41 7.27 -4.83
C ILE A 40 21.82 6.85 -5.24
N THR A 41 22.54 6.09 -4.40
CA THR A 41 23.94 5.71 -4.67
C THR A 41 24.05 4.73 -5.82
N PRO A 42 24.93 4.92 -6.82
CA PRO A 42 25.17 3.95 -7.90
C PRO A 42 25.86 2.68 -7.39
N GLU A 43 26.75 2.86 -6.42
CA GLU A 43 27.52 1.81 -5.75
C GLU A 43 26.61 1.00 -4.82
N GLY A 44 26.62 -0.33 -4.97
CA GLY A 44 25.87 -1.22 -4.09
C GLY A 44 24.33 -1.18 -4.24
N ARG A 45 23.78 -0.61 -5.33
CA ARG A 45 22.32 -0.62 -5.56
C ARG A 45 21.76 -2.04 -5.44
N PRO A 46 20.82 -2.28 -4.50
CA PRO A 46 20.20 -3.59 -4.36
C PRO A 46 19.54 -4.02 -5.67
N ALA A 47 19.66 -5.30 -6.02
CA ALA A 47 19.17 -5.84 -7.30
C ALA A 47 17.68 -5.54 -7.54
N PHE A 48 16.90 -5.45 -6.47
CA PHE A 48 15.47 -5.16 -6.49
C PHE A 48 15.15 -3.77 -7.06
N THR A 49 16.03 -2.78 -6.89
CA THR A 49 15.82 -1.40 -7.41
C THR A 49 15.83 -1.33 -8.94
N ARG A 50 16.33 -2.39 -9.60
CA ARG A 50 16.42 -2.51 -11.06
C ARG A 50 15.31 -3.36 -11.66
N HIS A 51 14.33 -3.78 -10.86
CA HIS A 51 13.25 -4.63 -11.33
C HIS A 51 12.36 -3.85 -12.32
N PRO A 52 12.13 -4.36 -13.54
CA PRO A 52 11.39 -3.61 -14.58
C PRO A 52 9.92 -3.37 -14.21
N GLY A 53 9.31 -4.29 -13.46
CA GLY A 53 7.93 -4.18 -12.96
C GLY A 53 7.70 -3.23 -11.77
N LEU A 54 8.68 -2.41 -11.38
CA LEU A 54 8.50 -1.45 -10.27
C LEU A 54 7.40 -0.43 -10.58
N PHE A 55 7.31 0.02 -11.83
CA PHE A 55 6.27 0.96 -12.23
C PHE A 55 4.89 0.34 -12.25
N THR A 56 4.77 -0.97 -12.51
CA THR A 56 3.49 -1.69 -12.49
C THR A 56 3.08 -2.13 -11.09
N SER A 57 3.89 -1.83 -10.06
CA SER A 57 3.64 -2.25 -8.69
C SER A 57 2.33 -1.71 -8.09
N PRO A 58 1.83 -0.49 -8.44
CA PRO A 58 0.49 -0.05 -8.05
C PRO A 58 -0.63 -0.94 -8.61
N LEU A 59 -0.49 -1.45 -9.84
CA LEU A 59 -1.47 -2.37 -10.43
C LEU A 59 -1.50 -3.69 -9.66
N THR A 60 -0.35 -4.18 -9.21
CA THR A 60 -0.26 -5.37 -8.37
C THR A 60 -0.96 -5.16 -7.02
N ALA A 61 -0.71 -4.03 -6.36
CA ALA A 61 -1.37 -3.68 -5.10
C ALA A 61 -2.90 -3.54 -5.29
N ALA A 62 -3.34 -2.87 -6.35
CA ALA A 62 -4.74 -2.73 -6.71
C ALA A 62 -5.40 -4.08 -7.03
N ALA A 63 -4.68 -5.00 -7.67
CA ALA A 63 -5.21 -6.34 -7.96
C ALA A 63 -5.51 -7.11 -6.67
N VAL A 64 -4.66 -7.01 -5.65
CA VAL A 64 -4.94 -7.59 -4.33
C VAL A 64 -6.13 -6.90 -3.67
N ALA A 65 -6.19 -5.56 -3.73
CA ALA A 65 -7.30 -4.78 -3.18
C ALA A 65 -8.65 -5.11 -3.85
N LYS A 66 -8.65 -5.40 -5.16
CA LYS A 66 -9.83 -5.85 -5.92
C LYS A 66 -10.49 -7.09 -5.31
N PHE A 67 -9.69 -8.08 -4.89
CA PHE A 67 -10.24 -9.30 -4.26
C PHE A 67 -10.93 -8.98 -2.94
N GLY A 68 -10.35 -8.09 -2.13
CA GLY A 68 -10.98 -7.60 -0.91
C GLY A 68 -12.27 -6.83 -1.19
N ALA A 69 -12.26 -5.97 -2.21
CA ALA A 69 -13.42 -5.20 -2.63
C ALA A 69 -14.56 -6.09 -3.15
N ALA A 70 -14.26 -7.13 -3.92
CA ALA A 70 -15.28 -8.08 -4.39
C ALA A 70 -16.03 -8.75 -3.21
N SER A 71 -15.31 -9.12 -2.15
CA SER A 71 -15.91 -9.66 -0.92
C SER A 71 -16.78 -8.63 -0.20
N LEU A 72 -16.35 -7.36 -0.14
CA LEU A 72 -17.11 -6.27 0.46
C LEU A 72 -18.38 -5.96 -0.34
N PHE A 73 -18.29 -5.80 -1.66
CA PHE A 73 -19.43 -5.56 -2.53
C PHE A 73 -20.42 -6.73 -2.51
N SER A 74 -19.91 -7.97 -2.46
CA SER A 74 -20.73 -9.16 -2.25
C SER A 74 -21.52 -9.09 -0.94
N TRP A 75 -20.87 -8.70 0.17
CA TRP A 75 -21.55 -8.52 1.46
C TRP A 75 -22.60 -7.41 1.43
N ILE A 76 -22.28 -6.25 0.85
CA ILE A 76 -23.22 -5.13 0.70
C ILE A 76 -24.43 -5.57 -0.11
N ALA A 77 -24.19 -6.20 -1.26
CA ALA A 77 -25.26 -6.68 -2.14
C ALA A 77 -26.12 -7.73 -1.44
N PHE A 78 -25.54 -8.69 -0.73
CA PHE A 78 -26.29 -9.67 0.07
C PHE A 78 -27.16 -9.01 1.14
N ASN A 79 -26.66 -8.00 1.84
CA ASN A 79 -27.44 -7.29 2.86
C ASN A 79 -28.56 -6.42 2.29
N GLN A 80 -28.41 -5.94 1.06
CA GLN A 80 -29.45 -5.20 0.34
C GLN A 80 -30.51 -6.16 -0.23
N ILE A 81 -30.09 -7.29 -0.81
CA ILE A 81 -30.97 -8.31 -1.40
C ILE A 81 -31.84 -9.00 -0.34
N LYS A 82 -31.33 -9.21 0.88
CA LYS A 82 -32.13 -9.73 2.02
C LYS A 82 -33.34 -8.84 2.38
N LYS A 83 -33.36 -7.58 1.95
CA LYS A 83 -34.46 -6.63 2.20
C LYS A 83 -35.49 -6.61 1.08
N LEU A 84 -35.25 -7.34 -0.01
CA LEU A 84 -36.13 -7.40 -1.17
C LEU A 84 -36.90 -8.73 -1.18
N PRO A 85 -38.13 -8.77 -1.73
CA PRO A 85 -38.88 -10.01 -1.94
C PRO A 85 -38.08 -11.01 -2.81
N PRO A 86 -38.40 -12.32 -2.74
CA PRO A 86 -37.63 -13.36 -3.41
C PRO A 86 -37.45 -13.03 -4.89
N ALA A 87 -36.19 -12.77 -5.26
CA ALA A 87 -35.86 -12.13 -6.51
C ALA A 87 -35.53 -13.19 -7.57
N GLY A 88 -36.06 -12.99 -8.78
CA GLY A 88 -35.89 -13.90 -9.92
C GLY A 88 -34.48 -13.91 -10.52
N PRO A 89 -34.28 -14.61 -11.66
CA PRO A 89 -32.98 -14.75 -12.33
C PRO A 89 -32.24 -13.42 -12.57
N ASP A 90 -32.98 -12.37 -12.91
CA ASP A 90 -32.43 -11.02 -13.16
C ASP A 90 -31.72 -10.42 -11.94
N ALA A 91 -32.11 -10.81 -10.73
CA ALA A 91 -31.50 -10.33 -9.49
C ALA A 91 -30.12 -10.94 -9.25
N TYR A 92 -29.91 -12.18 -9.70
CA TYR A 92 -28.61 -12.85 -9.65
C TYR A 92 -27.62 -12.20 -10.64
N ASP A 93 -28.09 -11.85 -11.83
CA ASP A 93 -27.28 -11.14 -12.82
C ASP A 93 -26.94 -9.72 -12.35
N MET A 94 -27.90 -8.99 -11.78
CA MET A 94 -27.65 -7.67 -11.20
C MET A 94 -26.65 -7.73 -10.04
N TYR A 95 -26.73 -8.76 -9.19
CA TYR A 95 -25.73 -9.03 -8.14
C TYR A 95 -24.33 -9.23 -8.72
N ASN A 96 -24.19 -10.11 -9.72
CA ASN A 96 -22.89 -10.40 -10.34
C ASN A 96 -22.30 -9.16 -11.03
N HIS A 97 -23.13 -8.37 -11.71
CA HIS A 97 -22.72 -7.11 -12.33
C HIS A 97 -22.23 -6.12 -11.27
N PHE A 98 -23.00 -5.91 -10.20
CA PHE A 98 -22.61 -4.98 -9.13
C PHE A 98 -21.28 -5.38 -8.47
N VAL A 99 -21.10 -6.66 -8.14
CA VAL A 99 -19.86 -7.14 -7.52
C VAL A 99 -18.68 -7.02 -8.49
N SER A 100 -18.87 -7.38 -9.77
CA SER A 100 -17.81 -7.34 -10.78
C SER A 100 -17.40 -5.90 -11.11
N TYR A 101 -18.35 -5.05 -11.53
CA TYR A 101 -18.07 -3.66 -11.87
C TYR A 101 -17.58 -2.87 -10.66
N GLY A 102 -18.14 -3.10 -9.48
CA GLY A 102 -17.67 -2.49 -8.24
C GLY A 102 -16.21 -2.85 -7.96
N ALA A 103 -15.85 -4.13 -8.07
CA ALA A 103 -14.48 -4.60 -7.87
C ALA A 103 -13.49 -4.00 -8.90
N TYR A 104 -13.85 -3.98 -10.19
CA TYR A 104 -13.00 -3.37 -11.23
C TYR A 104 -12.88 -1.85 -11.08
N SER A 105 -13.96 -1.15 -10.72
CA SER A 105 -13.93 0.29 -10.45
C SER A 105 -13.01 0.60 -9.26
N PHE A 106 -13.11 -0.21 -8.20
CA PHE A 106 -12.22 -0.12 -7.05
C PHE A 106 -10.76 -0.37 -7.41
N PHE A 107 -10.49 -1.35 -8.28
CA PHE A 107 -9.14 -1.59 -8.82
C PHE A 107 -8.56 -0.32 -9.47
N PHE A 108 -9.30 0.30 -10.40
CA PHE A 108 -8.82 1.51 -11.09
C PHE A 108 -8.64 2.68 -10.14
N LEU A 109 -9.59 2.89 -9.21
CA LEU A 109 -9.52 3.95 -8.22
C LEU A 109 -8.30 3.81 -7.32
N ILE A 110 -8.01 2.61 -6.82
CA ILE A 110 -6.83 2.35 -5.99
C ILE A 110 -5.54 2.51 -6.79
N ALA A 111 -5.47 1.94 -8.00
CA ALA A 111 -4.28 2.07 -8.85
C ALA A 111 -3.98 3.55 -9.14
N PHE A 112 -4.99 4.30 -9.56
CA PHE A 112 -4.88 5.72 -9.83
C PHE A 112 -4.50 6.51 -8.57
N GLY A 113 -5.18 6.26 -7.46
CA GLY A 113 -4.90 6.90 -6.17
C GLY A 113 -3.46 6.70 -5.70
N ILE A 114 -2.90 5.49 -5.87
CA ILE A 114 -1.49 5.21 -5.54
C ILE A 114 -0.55 6.03 -6.42
N TYR A 115 -0.80 6.14 -7.73
CA TYR A 115 0.05 6.96 -8.61
C TYR A 115 -0.04 8.45 -8.27
N VAL A 116 -1.25 8.96 -8.04
CA VAL A 116 -1.46 10.36 -7.64
C VAL A 116 -0.74 10.65 -6.33
N TRP A 117 -0.86 9.76 -5.35
CA TRP A 117 -0.16 9.88 -4.08
C TRP A 117 1.36 9.86 -4.24
N ALA A 118 1.89 8.92 -5.03
CA ALA A 118 3.32 8.85 -5.32
C ALA A 118 3.83 10.12 -6.03
N ALA A 119 3.06 10.64 -6.98
CA ALA A 119 3.40 11.85 -7.73
C ALA A 119 3.41 13.09 -6.82
N PHE A 120 2.42 13.19 -5.92
CA PHE A 120 2.37 14.23 -4.90
C PHE A 120 3.61 14.16 -4.00
N GLU A 121 3.88 13.02 -3.37
CA GLU A 121 5.04 12.87 -2.48
C GLU A 121 6.37 13.17 -3.18
N TRP A 122 6.54 12.72 -4.43
CA TRP A 122 7.72 13.01 -5.24
C TRP A 122 7.82 14.50 -5.60
N GLY A 123 6.71 15.14 -5.95
CA GLY A 123 6.63 16.57 -6.21
C GLY A 123 7.10 17.38 -5.01
N PHE A 124 6.59 17.07 -3.81
CA PHE A 124 7.07 17.69 -2.56
C PHE A 124 8.56 17.51 -2.36
N HIS A 125 9.05 16.28 -2.53
CA HIS A 125 10.48 16.02 -2.39
C HIS A 125 11.30 16.82 -3.40
N ARG A 126 10.85 16.94 -4.65
CA ARG A 126 11.54 17.71 -5.69
C ARG A 126 11.60 19.20 -5.35
N VAL A 127 10.49 19.77 -4.86
CA VAL A 127 10.44 21.17 -4.42
C VAL A 127 11.35 21.39 -3.20
N ALA A 128 11.27 20.51 -2.19
CA ALA A 128 12.11 20.59 -1.00
C ALA A 128 13.59 20.43 -1.33
N PHE A 129 13.94 19.50 -2.22
CA PHE A 129 15.30 19.33 -2.72
C PHE A 129 15.80 20.61 -3.40
N HIS A 130 15.00 21.23 -4.28
CA HIS A 130 15.37 22.48 -4.95
C HIS A 130 15.55 23.64 -3.97
N ALA A 131 14.70 23.73 -2.93
CA ALA A 131 14.85 24.70 -1.86
C ALA A 131 16.14 24.49 -1.05
N CYS A 132 16.46 23.24 -0.70
CA CYS A 132 17.70 22.89 0.00
C CYS A 132 18.93 23.24 -0.83
N GLN A 133 18.91 22.95 -2.14
CA GLN A 133 20.01 23.29 -3.05
C GLN A 133 20.23 24.81 -3.15
N ARG A 134 19.17 25.62 -3.12
CA ARG A 134 19.28 27.09 -3.09
C ARG A 134 19.86 27.63 -1.77
N MET A 135 19.72 26.89 -0.68
CA MET A 135 20.23 27.25 0.64
C MET A 135 21.60 26.61 0.94
N ASP A 136 22.24 26.00 -0.07
CA ASP A 136 23.50 25.26 0.06
C ASP A 136 23.47 24.13 1.12
N LEU A 137 22.29 23.54 1.32
CA LEU A 137 22.09 22.42 2.23
C LEU A 137 22.30 21.09 1.52
N VAL A 138 23.00 20.16 2.19
CA VAL A 138 23.22 18.81 1.69
C VAL A 138 21.89 18.04 1.62
N ALA A 139 21.41 17.83 0.40
CA ALA A 139 20.23 17.03 0.11
C ALA A 139 20.49 16.11 -1.08
N HIS A 140 19.82 14.97 -1.17
CA HIS A 140 19.95 14.05 -2.30
C HIS A 140 18.64 13.89 -3.06
N LYS A 141 18.74 13.78 -4.39
CA LYS A 141 17.60 13.58 -5.28
C LYS A 141 17.15 12.13 -5.27
N ILE A 142 15.94 11.88 -4.79
CA ILE A 142 15.29 10.56 -4.82
C ILE A 142 14.50 10.41 -6.13
N PRO A 143 14.67 9.31 -6.89
CA PRO A 143 13.90 9.09 -8.11
C PRO A 143 12.43 8.73 -7.82
N PHE A 144 11.55 9.05 -8.77
CA PHE A 144 10.11 8.78 -8.68
C PHE A 144 9.78 7.31 -8.39
N GLN A 145 10.59 6.38 -8.90
CA GLN A 145 10.44 4.93 -8.68
C GLN A 145 10.35 4.54 -7.20
N TYR A 146 11.08 5.21 -6.31
CA TYR A 146 11.02 4.97 -4.87
C TYR A 146 9.62 5.29 -4.32
N PHE A 147 9.04 6.41 -4.73
CA PHE A 147 7.71 6.85 -4.28
C PHE A 147 6.62 5.94 -4.81
N VAL A 148 6.72 5.49 -6.07
CA VAL A 148 5.78 4.51 -6.65
C VAL A 148 5.80 3.19 -5.86
N LEU A 149 6.98 2.63 -5.63
CA LEU A 149 7.13 1.36 -4.92
C LEU A 149 6.63 1.46 -3.47
N THR A 150 7.02 2.53 -2.76
CA THR A 150 6.62 2.70 -1.35
C THR A 150 5.14 3.00 -1.20
N SER A 151 4.54 3.79 -2.09
CA SER A 151 3.10 4.04 -2.12
C SER A 151 2.31 2.78 -2.47
N ALA A 152 2.79 1.98 -3.44
CA ALA A 152 2.16 0.70 -3.77
C ALA A 152 2.23 -0.30 -2.62
N ALA A 153 3.37 -0.36 -1.91
CA ALA A 153 3.52 -1.20 -0.74
C ALA A 153 2.58 -0.77 0.41
N SER A 154 2.52 0.53 0.72
CA SER A 154 1.57 1.06 1.70
C SER A 154 0.11 0.79 1.31
N GLY A 155 -0.23 0.96 0.03
CA GLY A 155 -1.56 0.66 -0.50
C GLY A 155 -1.92 -0.82 -0.38
N LEU A 156 -0.98 -1.72 -0.66
CA LEU A 156 -1.16 -3.17 -0.46
C LEU A 156 -1.44 -3.50 1.02
N TRP A 157 -0.63 -2.96 1.94
CA TRP A 157 -0.82 -3.20 3.37
C TRP A 157 -2.11 -2.60 3.91
N LEU A 158 -2.49 -1.42 3.45
CA LEU A 158 -3.78 -0.82 3.79
C LEU A 158 -4.95 -1.70 3.30
N ALA A 159 -4.86 -2.24 2.08
CA ALA A 159 -5.88 -3.14 1.56
C ALA A 159 -5.99 -4.44 2.38
N LEU A 160 -4.85 -5.04 2.76
CA LEU A 160 -4.82 -6.21 3.64
C LEU A 160 -5.40 -5.90 5.03
N PHE A 161 -5.08 -4.73 5.58
CA PHE A 161 -5.61 -4.27 6.86
C PHE A 161 -7.14 -4.07 6.81
N ILE A 162 -7.66 -3.41 5.78
CA ILE A 162 -9.10 -3.23 5.57
C ILE A 162 -9.79 -4.58 5.42
N HIS A 163 -9.19 -5.53 4.70
CA HIS A 163 -9.74 -6.87 4.55
C HIS A 163 -9.78 -7.62 5.89
N ALA A 164 -8.72 -7.52 6.69
CA ALA A 164 -8.68 -8.10 8.04
C ALA A 164 -9.75 -7.48 8.94
N VAL A 165 -9.94 -6.17 8.92
CA VAL A 165 -11.00 -5.48 9.67
C VAL A 165 -12.38 -5.96 9.24
N ALA A 166 -12.64 -6.01 7.93
CA ALA A 166 -13.92 -6.47 7.39
C ALA A 166 -14.20 -7.93 7.79
N TRP A 167 -13.19 -8.79 7.76
CA TRP A 167 -13.30 -10.17 8.22
C TRP A 167 -13.64 -10.24 9.70
N VAL A 168 -12.94 -9.49 10.55
CA VAL A 168 -13.19 -9.45 11.99
C VAL A 168 -14.60 -8.93 12.29
N MET A 169 -15.02 -7.84 11.63
CA MET A 169 -16.37 -7.28 11.82
C MET A 169 -17.47 -8.26 11.40
N ARG A 170 -17.26 -9.03 10.33
CA ARG A 170 -18.22 -10.03 9.86
C ARG A 170 -18.39 -11.18 10.86
N HIS A 171 -17.29 -11.64 11.47
CA HIS A 171 -17.32 -12.76 12.42
C HIS A 171 -17.69 -12.34 13.84
N SER A 172 -17.44 -11.08 14.20
CA SER A 172 -17.84 -10.53 15.50
C SER A 172 -19.31 -10.09 15.57
N GLY A 173 -20.02 -10.08 14.43
CA GLY A 173 -21.36 -9.53 14.34
C GLY A 173 -21.44 -8.04 14.70
N GLY A 174 -20.32 -7.32 14.61
CA GLY A 174 -20.19 -5.92 15.02
C GLY A 174 -19.78 -5.70 16.47
N ASN A 175 -19.70 -6.74 17.33
CA ASN A 175 -19.25 -6.61 18.71
C ASN A 175 -17.81 -7.13 18.89
N PHE A 176 -16.85 -6.25 18.64
CA PHE A 176 -15.42 -6.58 18.71
C PHE A 176 -14.98 -7.06 20.09
N VAL A 177 -15.49 -6.45 21.16
CA VAL A 177 -15.08 -6.75 22.55
C VAL A 177 -15.54 -8.15 22.94
N ALA A 178 -16.80 -8.50 22.66
CA ALA A 178 -17.32 -9.84 22.92
C ALA A 178 -16.58 -10.93 22.11
N TYR A 179 -16.22 -10.62 20.86
CA TYR A 179 -15.45 -11.52 20.01
C TYR A 179 -14.03 -11.77 20.53
N VAL A 180 -13.34 -10.74 21.03
CA VAL A 180 -12.01 -10.88 21.65
C VAL A 180 -12.09 -11.69 22.95
N HIS A 181 -13.10 -11.48 23.78
CA HIS A 181 -13.31 -12.27 24.99
C HIS A 181 -13.64 -13.74 24.68
N ALA A 182 -14.44 -14.00 23.65
CA ALA A 182 -14.74 -15.36 23.20
C ALA A 182 -13.49 -16.07 22.65
N LEU A 183 -12.64 -15.36 21.91
CA LEU A 183 -11.34 -15.84 21.42
C LEU A 183 -10.32 -16.15 22.53
N GLN A 184 -10.38 -15.43 23.66
CA GLN A 184 -9.55 -15.70 24.82
C GLN A 184 -10.04 -16.92 25.61
N ALA A 185 -11.36 -17.17 25.63
CA ALA A 185 -11.98 -18.26 26.37
C ALA A 185 -11.87 -19.63 25.67
N GLN A 186 -11.82 -19.66 24.34
CA GLN A 186 -11.58 -20.88 23.57
C GLN A 186 -10.09 -21.01 23.28
N ALA A 187 -9.44 -21.99 23.94
CA ALA A 187 -8.02 -22.28 23.77
C ALA A 187 -7.63 -22.29 22.28
N MET A 188 -6.58 -21.53 21.97
CA MET A 188 -6.09 -21.21 20.63
C MET A 188 -6.00 -22.45 19.73
N GLU A 189 -6.65 -22.44 18.56
CA GLU A 189 -6.14 -23.29 17.49
C GLU A 189 -6.31 -22.77 16.06
N VAL A 190 -7.34 -21.98 15.72
CA VAL A 190 -7.45 -21.48 14.31
C VAL A 190 -7.98 -20.04 14.19
N GLN A 191 -8.85 -19.58 15.11
CA GLN A 191 -9.47 -18.25 15.01
C GLN A 191 -8.55 -17.09 15.46
N SER A 192 -7.39 -17.39 16.04
CA SER A 192 -6.38 -16.41 16.50
C SER A 192 -5.54 -15.82 15.36
N ILE A 193 -5.46 -16.47 14.20
CA ILE A 193 -4.55 -16.08 13.11
C ILE A 193 -4.95 -14.73 12.51
N ALA A 194 -6.25 -14.48 12.30
CA ALA A 194 -6.73 -13.23 11.74
C ALA A 194 -6.56 -12.05 12.69
N PHE A 195 -6.74 -12.28 14.00
CA PHE A 195 -6.50 -11.27 15.04
C PHE A 195 -5.00 -10.94 15.15
N TRP A 196 -4.13 -11.95 15.16
CA TRP A 196 -2.68 -11.75 15.11
C TRP A 196 -2.21 -11.13 13.79
N ALA A 197 -2.86 -11.42 12.67
CA ALA A 197 -2.61 -10.78 11.39
C ALA A 197 -3.04 -9.30 11.40
N PHE A 198 -4.13 -8.96 12.08
CA PHE A 198 -4.57 -7.58 12.29
C PHE A 198 -3.56 -6.80 13.15
N LEU A 199 -3.23 -7.30 14.35
CA LEU A 199 -2.25 -6.65 15.23
C LEU A 199 -0.86 -6.60 14.58
N GLY A 200 -0.45 -7.68 13.93
CA GLY A 200 0.79 -7.77 13.17
C GLY A 200 0.83 -6.71 12.07
N SER A 201 -0.19 -6.63 11.21
CA SER A 201 -0.23 -5.62 10.14
C SER A 201 -0.20 -4.18 10.67
N ALA A 202 -0.90 -3.88 11.77
CA ALA A 202 -0.88 -2.56 12.41
C ALA A 202 0.51 -2.19 12.95
N TYR A 203 1.13 -3.10 13.71
CA TYR A 203 2.49 -2.91 14.23
C TYR A 203 3.50 -2.73 13.09
N LEU A 204 3.38 -3.56 12.05
CA LEU A 204 4.29 -3.53 10.91
C LEU A 204 4.16 -2.24 10.10
N LEU A 205 2.94 -1.70 9.95
CA LEU A 205 2.70 -0.40 9.33
C LEU A 205 3.34 0.73 10.14
N GLN A 206 3.20 0.69 11.47
CA GLN A 206 3.83 1.68 12.35
C GLN A 206 5.37 1.62 12.27
N TYR A 207 5.94 0.41 12.29
CA TYR A 207 7.37 0.20 12.17
C TYR A 207 7.90 0.70 10.82
N ALA A 208 7.20 0.39 9.73
CA ALA A 208 7.54 0.87 8.39
C ALA A 208 7.54 2.40 8.30
N ASN A 209 6.54 3.07 8.90
CA ASN A 209 6.46 4.53 8.94
C ASN A 209 7.65 5.14 9.68
N ARG A 210 8.05 4.59 10.83
CA ARG A 210 9.23 5.04 11.58
C ARG A 210 10.51 4.88 10.76
N ARG A 211 10.68 3.73 10.10
CA ARG A 211 11.86 3.46 9.27
C ARG A 211 11.92 4.35 8.03
N ARG A 212 10.77 4.60 7.40
CA ARG A 212 10.63 5.54 6.28
C ARG A 212 11.02 6.96 6.69
N ALA A 213 10.53 7.44 7.84
CA ALA A 213 10.88 8.76 8.36
C ALA A 213 12.38 8.89 8.59
N LYS A 214 13.02 7.87 9.18
CA LYS A 214 14.48 7.83 9.38
C LYS A 214 15.24 7.80 8.04
N GLY A 215 14.77 7.02 7.08
CA GLY A 215 15.36 6.98 5.74
C GLY A 215 15.25 8.31 4.99
N ILE A 216 14.16 9.05 5.19
CA ILE A 216 14.01 10.40 4.61
C ILE A 216 14.90 11.41 5.34
N SER A 217 15.08 11.34 6.66
CA SER A 217 16.01 12.24 7.36
C SER A 217 17.46 12.04 6.91
N GLU A 218 17.87 10.79 6.62
CA GLU A 218 19.21 10.51 6.07
C GLU A 218 19.46 11.24 4.73
N VAL A 219 18.42 11.45 3.93
CA VAL A 219 18.52 12.17 2.63
C VAL A 219 18.77 13.66 2.79
N TYR A 220 18.38 14.24 3.94
CA TYR A 220 18.52 15.66 4.26
C TYR A 220 19.60 15.87 5.35
N GLY A 221 20.72 15.13 5.25
CA GLY A 221 21.85 15.30 6.15
C GLY A 221 21.56 14.96 7.62
N ASN A 222 20.65 14.01 7.89
CA ASN A 222 20.15 13.67 9.22
C ASN A 222 19.41 14.81 9.96
N SER A 223 19.05 15.89 9.26
CA SER A 223 18.19 16.92 9.83
C SER A 223 16.79 16.35 10.07
N LYS A 224 16.30 16.44 11.31
CA LYS A 224 14.91 16.07 11.66
C LYS A 224 13.91 17.17 11.28
N LEU A 225 14.38 18.41 11.14
CA LEU A 225 13.56 19.58 10.89
C LEU A 225 13.00 19.62 9.47
N ILE A 226 13.82 19.28 8.45
CA ILE A 226 13.39 19.30 7.05
C ILE A 226 12.29 18.25 6.78
N PRO A 227 12.43 16.97 7.19
CA PRO A 227 11.34 15.99 7.08
C PRO A 227 10.08 16.42 7.84
N PHE A 228 10.23 17.02 9.02
CA PHE A 228 9.09 17.54 9.80
C PHE A 228 8.34 18.63 9.04
N LEU A 229 9.05 19.62 8.50
CA LEU A 229 8.44 20.69 7.70
C LEU A 229 7.71 20.14 6.48
N ILE A 230 8.31 19.18 5.76
CA ILE A 230 7.64 18.52 4.62
C ILE A 230 6.33 17.86 5.05
N VAL A 231 6.32 17.16 6.19
CA VAL A 231 5.10 16.53 6.72
C VAL A 231 4.08 17.58 7.14
N ALA A 232 4.50 18.63 7.84
CA ALA A 232 3.63 19.72 8.26
C ALA A 232 2.98 20.42 7.06
N THR A 233 3.76 20.73 6.01
CA THR A 233 3.24 21.34 4.77
C THR A 233 2.25 20.41 4.06
N LYS A 234 2.52 19.10 4.01
CA LYS A 234 1.58 18.11 3.45
C LYS A 234 0.25 18.08 4.21
N ILE A 235 0.30 18.10 5.55
CA ILE A 235 -0.90 18.13 6.41
C ILE A 235 -1.67 19.42 6.19
N ALA A 236 -0.99 20.58 6.17
CA ALA A 236 -1.62 21.87 5.94
C ALA A 236 -2.32 21.94 4.56
N LEU A 237 -1.66 21.44 3.50
CA LEU A 237 -2.26 21.36 2.17
C LEU A 237 -3.44 20.40 2.12
N PHE A 238 -3.36 19.25 2.82
CA PHE A 238 -4.48 18.34 2.90
C PHE A 238 -5.71 18.99 3.57
N ILE A 239 -5.51 19.68 4.70
CA ILE A 239 -6.57 20.43 5.39
C ILE A 239 -7.15 21.52 4.49
N MET A 240 -6.30 22.26 3.77
CA MET A 240 -6.75 23.31 2.85
C MET A 240 -7.60 22.74 1.71
N VAL A 241 -7.19 21.62 1.12
CA VAL A 241 -7.94 20.95 0.05
C VAL A 241 -9.26 20.39 0.57
N THR A 242 -9.29 19.74 1.73
CA THR A 242 -10.55 19.24 2.30
C THR A 242 -11.50 20.39 2.65
N PHE A 243 -10.99 21.50 3.18
CA PHE A 243 -11.79 22.69 3.43
C PHE A 243 -12.34 23.29 2.13
N ALA A 244 -11.52 23.41 1.09
CA ALA A 244 -11.93 23.92 -0.21
C ALA A 244 -13.01 23.03 -0.86
N ILE A 245 -12.87 21.72 -0.79
CA ILE A 245 -13.88 20.77 -1.30
C ILE A 245 -15.20 20.93 -0.53
N SER A 246 -15.14 20.95 0.81
CA SER A 246 -16.34 21.14 1.65
C SER A 246 -17.02 22.48 1.40
N TYR A 247 -16.26 23.53 1.12
CA TYR A 247 -16.79 24.85 0.77
C TYR A 247 -17.43 24.87 -0.62
N LEU A 248 -16.86 24.15 -1.58
CA LEU A 248 -17.43 24.04 -2.93
C LEU A 248 -18.67 23.16 -2.96
N SER A 249 -18.77 22.16 -2.09
CA SER A 249 -19.95 21.28 -2.01
C SER A 249 -21.10 21.84 -1.18
N SER A 250 -20.87 22.92 -0.42
CA SER A 250 -21.90 23.62 0.35
C SER A 250 -22.53 24.82 -0.38
N ARG A 251 -22.07 25.07 -1.62
CA ARG A 251 -22.71 25.97 -2.59
C ARG A 251 -23.53 25.18 -3.59
#